data_AF-A0A453R9X7-F1
#
_entry.id   AF-A0A453R9X7-F1
#
_cell.length_a   1.000
_cell.length_b   1.000
_cell.length_c   1.000
_cell.angle_alpha   90.00
_cell.angle_beta   90.00
_cell.angle_gamma   90.00
#
_symmetry.space_group_name_H-M   'P 1'
#
loop_
_entity.id
_entity.type
_entity.pdbx_description
1 polymer ?
#
loop_
_entity_poly.entity_id
_entity_poly.type
_entity_poly.pdbx_seq_one_letter_code
_entity_poly.pdbx_strand_id
1 'polypeptide(L)' 'QEVEKDVRARTEGDLGSAKTLCAPFDQPDLVEGTVCFASGKPAKTWSFWGRSY' A
#
# COMPACT_ATOMS: atom_id res chain seq x y z
N GLN A 1 -2.61 -0.33 -9.24
CA GLN A 1 -2.83 1.09 -9.60
C GLN A 1 -4.14 1.66 -9.05
N GLU A 2 -5.30 1.00 -9.14
CA GLU A 2 -6.56 1.54 -8.54
C GLU A 2 -6.41 1.84 -7.04
N VAL A 3 -5.88 0.88 -6.28
CA VAL A 3 -5.56 1.04 -4.85
C VAL A 3 -4.61 2.21 -4.58
N GLU A 4 -3.60 2.42 -5.42
CA GLU A 4 -2.65 3.53 -5.23
C GLU A 4 -3.33 4.88 -5.43
N LYS A 5 -4.19 5.01 -6.44
CA LYS A 5 -4.96 6.24 -6.68
C LYS A 5 -5.92 6.52 -5.52
N ASP A 6 -6.61 5.50 -5.06
CA ASP A 6 -7.56 5.60 -3.95
C ASP A 6 -6.87 5.94 -2.63
N VAL A 7 -5.78 5.25 -2.27
CA VAL A 7 -4.99 5.58 -1.07
C VAL A 7 -4.40 6.99 -1.17
N ARG A 8 -3.92 7.40 -2.34
CA ARG A 8 -3.40 8.75 -2.58
C ARG A 8 -4.48 9.81 -2.31
N ALA A 9 -5.67 9.63 -2.87
CA ALA A 9 -6.79 10.56 -2.69
C ALA A 9 -7.27 10.62 -1.22
N ARG A 10 -7.36 9.47 -0.54
CA ARG A 10 -7.82 9.39 0.86
C ARG A 10 -6.83 9.98 1.87
N THR A 11 -5.55 10.07 1.51
CA THR A 11 -4.48 10.51 2.43
C THR A 11 -3.87 11.87 2.07
N GLU A 12 -4.48 12.56 1.09
CA GLU A 12 -4.08 13.89 0.66
C GLU A 12 -4.25 14.91 1.80
N GLY A 13 -3.23 15.74 1.98
CA GLY A 13 -3.17 16.77 3.01
C GLY A 13 -1.88 17.58 2.90
N ASP A 14 -1.65 18.47 3.87
CA ASP A 14 -0.59 19.49 3.80
C ASP A 14 0.84 18.95 3.62
N LEU A 15 1.10 17.72 4.07
CA LEU A 15 2.39 17.03 3.95
C LEU A 15 2.46 16.08 2.74
N GLY A 16 1.54 16.21 1.79
CA GLY A 16 1.42 15.33 0.63
C GLY A 16 0.57 14.08 0.89
N SER A 17 0.37 13.31 -0.18
CA SER A 17 -0.40 12.06 -0.15
C SER A 17 0.52 10.84 0.03
N ALA A 18 -0.01 9.79 0.68
CA ALA A 18 0.72 8.54 0.81
C ALA A 18 0.81 7.82 -0.54
N LYS A 19 1.97 7.24 -0.82
CA LYS A 19 2.23 6.40 -1.99
C LYS A 19 3.01 5.16 -1.59
N THR A 20 3.04 4.18 -2.49
CA THR A 20 3.94 3.03 -2.44
C THR A 20 5.39 3.50 -2.52
N LEU A 21 6.21 3.07 -1.55
CA LEU A 21 7.64 3.39 -1.49
C LEU A 21 8.45 2.27 -2.17
N CYS A 22 8.32 1.04 -1.67
CA CYS A 22 8.95 -0.14 -2.23
C CYS A 22 8.26 -1.43 -1.74
N ALA A 23 8.53 -2.54 -2.42
CA ALA A 23 8.34 -3.87 -1.87
C ALA A 23 9.67 -4.30 -1.21
N PRO A 24 9.68 -4.61 0.10
CA PRO A 24 10.90 -5.07 0.76
C PRO A 24 11.37 -6.41 0.17
N PHE A 25 12.70 -6.56 0.03
CA PHE A 25 13.31 -7.82 -0.47
C PHE A 25 13.16 -8.95 0.56
N ASP A 26 13.41 -8.63 1.83
CA ASP A 26 13.19 -9.55 2.94
C ASP A 26 11.79 -9.30 3.51
N GLN A 27 10.82 -10.03 2.96
CA GLN A 27 9.42 -9.93 3.35
C GLN A 27 8.94 -11.28 3.87
N PRO A 28 8.14 -11.30 4.96
CA PRO A 28 7.58 -12.54 5.46
C PRO A 28 6.61 -13.14 4.44
N ASP A 29 6.44 -14.46 4.49
CA ASP A 29 5.48 -15.15 3.64
C ASP A 29 4.07 -14.58 3.83
N LEU A 30 3.40 -14.37 2.70
CA LEU A 30 2.04 -13.87 2.70
C LEU A 30 1.09 -15.03 3.00
N VAL A 31 0.50 -15.03 4.20
CA VAL A 31 -0.43 -16.07 4.64
C VAL A 31 -1.64 -16.13 3.71
N GLU A 32 -2.05 -17.32 3.30
CA GLU A 32 -3.25 -17.51 2.49
C GLU A 32 -4.48 -16.92 3.17
N GLY A 33 -5.29 -16.18 2.40
CA GLY A 33 -6.44 -15.44 2.93
C GLY A 33 -6.11 -14.02 3.42
N THR A 34 -4.84 -13.60 3.40
CA THR A 34 -4.50 -12.18 3.66
C THR A 34 -5.14 -11.29 2.60
N VAL A 35 -5.83 -10.24 3.04
CA VAL A 35 -6.50 -9.28 2.16
C VAL A 35 -5.74 -7.97 2.07
N CYS A 36 -5.86 -7.31 0.92
CA CYS A 36 -5.34 -5.98 0.69
C CYS A 36 -6.05 -4.98 1.61
N PHE A 37 -5.26 -4.26 2.41
CA PHE A 37 -5.77 -3.27 3.39
C PHE A 37 -6.70 -2.20 2.79
N ALA A 38 -6.57 -1.91 1.49
CA ALA A 38 -7.33 -0.86 0.82
C ALA A 38 -8.51 -1.38 0.00
N SER A 39 -8.37 -2.53 -0.69
CA SER A 39 -9.41 -3.02 -1.61
C SER A 39 -10.20 -4.22 -1.10
N GLY A 40 -9.76 -4.87 -0.01
CA GLY A 40 -10.37 -6.11 0.47
C GLY A 40 -10.15 -7.34 -0.43
N LYS A 41 -9.55 -7.17 -1.61
CA LYS A 41 -9.17 -8.28 -2.52
C LYS A 41 -7.99 -9.05 -1.94
N PRO A 42 -7.73 -10.31 -2.36
CA PRO A 42 -6.56 -11.06 -1.92
C PRO A 42 -5.26 -10.26 -2.12
N ALA A 43 -4.45 -10.19 -1.06
CA ALA A 43 -3.15 -9.52 -1.10
C ALA A 43 -2.19 -10.32 -2.01
N LYS A 44 -1.24 -9.60 -2.62
CA LYS A 44 -0.26 -10.19 -3.54
C LYS A 44 1.17 -10.14 -3.02
N THR A 45 1.51 -9.08 -2.28
CA THR A 45 2.86 -8.83 -1.76
C THR A 45 2.77 -7.83 -0.61
N TRP A 46 3.81 -7.76 0.20
CA TRP A 46 3.99 -6.65 1.13
C TRP A 46 4.53 -5.43 0.39
N SER A 47 4.11 -4.25 0.81
CA SER A 47 4.61 -2.99 0.26
C SER A 47 4.59 -1.94 1.34
N PHE A 48 5.66 -1.15 1.43
CA PHE A 48 5.69 0.00 2.31
C PHE A 48 4.96 1.18 1.67
N TRP A 49 4.18 1.86 2.50
CA TRP A 49 3.44 3.06 2.13
C TRP A 49 3.88 4.20 3.03
N GLY A 50 4.01 5.39 2.44
CA GLY A 50 4.35 6.57 3.19
C GLY A 50 4.25 7.84 2.35
N ARG A 51 4.38 8.97 3.02
CA ARG A 51 4.61 10.26 2.36
C ARG A 51 6.10 10.33 2.02
N SER A 52 6.43 10.71 0.79
CA SER A 52 7.80 11.08 0.46
C SER A 52 7.87 12.58 0.23
N TYR A 53 8.99 13.17 0.63
CA TYR A 53 9.40 14.50 0.20
C TYR A 53 9.79 14.49 -1.29
#